data_AF-A0A4U3LUZ1-F1
#
_entry.id   AF-A0A4U3LUZ1-F1
#
_cell.length_a   1.000
_cell.length_b   1.000
_cell.length_c   1.000
_cell.angle_alpha   90.00
_cell.angle_beta   90.00
_cell.angle_gamma   90.00
#
_symmetry.space_group_name_H-M   'P 1'
#
loop_
_entity.id
_entity.type
_entity.pdbx_description
1 polymer ?
#
loop_
_entity_poly.entity_id
_entity_poly.type
_entity_poly.pdbx_seq_one_letter_code
_entity_poly.pdbx_strand_id
1 'polypeptide(L)'
;MVNYLPRSAWNARPPKAGGPGNLTVSRVEGAVIHWPGTGSTKVIHTQAAVASALRGWQDYHMDSRGWSDIAYQVAVDQSGRAWTLRGLRTQSGANGDNDVNERYGAILLVLVTGEQPSAAMKATTRAVIADFRRLYPRGTAIRPHSAVRPEPTDCPGDPARAAIARGEFTPGHSEDDDMTPAQMQELKNFIEARSQAYALWVHKQLRRDLTAVVKAYALDIKNYERQTDAADAARAAAAVWATAPKSLQVDGDPTQEPPGPDPTTDPEPNLPDLDPFPTVDDKA
;
A
#
# COMPACT_ATOMS: atom_id res chain seq x y z
N MET A 1 29.26 6.05 -20.83
CA MET A 1 29.22 4.58 -20.68
C MET A 1 29.52 4.28 -19.23
N VAL A 2 28.80 3.36 -18.59
CA VAL A 2 28.99 3.04 -17.17
C VAL A 2 30.35 2.38 -16.96
N ASN A 3 31.04 2.73 -15.87
CA ASN A 3 32.19 1.98 -15.41
C ASN A 3 31.71 0.77 -14.59
N TYR A 4 31.89 -0.43 -15.13
CA TYR A 4 31.48 -1.67 -14.46
C TYR A 4 32.64 -2.26 -13.68
N LEU A 5 32.46 -2.43 -12.37
CA LEU A 5 33.39 -3.21 -11.55
C LEU A 5 33.43 -4.65 -12.08
N PRO A 6 34.61 -5.19 -12.40
CA PRO A 6 34.72 -6.53 -12.98
C PRO A 6 34.38 -7.61 -11.96
N ARG A 7 34.18 -8.84 -12.45
CA ARG A 7 33.97 -10.02 -11.62
C ARG A 7 35.07 -10.25 -10.58
N SER A 8 36.31 -9.91 -10.93
CA SER A 8 37.46 -9.96 -10.00
C SER A 8 37.33 -8.97 -8.85
N ALA A 9 36.63 -7.84 -9.00
CA ALA A 9 36.46 -6.84 -7.93
C ALA A 9 35.62 -7.34 -6.75
N TRP A 10 34.85 -8.41 -6.95
CA TRP A 10 34.09 -9.08 -5.88
C TRP A 10 34.51 -10.54 -5.67
N ASN A 11 35.64 -10.97 -6.25
CA ASN A 11 36.14 -12.34 -6.20
C ASN A 11 35.09 -13.37 -6.63
N ALA A 12 34.40 -13.11 -7.74
CA ALA A 12 33.44 -14.05 -8.30
C ALA A 12 34.10 -15.38 -8.66
N ARG A 13 33.43 -16.49 -8.36
CA ARG A 13 33.75 -17.79 -8.93
C ARG A 13 33.52 -17.77 -10.45
N PRO A 14 34.26 -18.57 -11.24
CA PRO A 14 33.94 -18.74 -12.66
C PRO A 14 32.56 -19.40 -12.83
N PRO A 15 31.81 -19.05 -13.89
CA PRO A 15 30.57 -19.75 -14.22
C PRO A 15 30.85 -21.22 -14.56
N LYS A 16 29.92 -22.12 -14.23
CA LYS A 16 29.97 -23.53 -14.66
C LYS A 16 29.76 -23.62 -16.17
N ALA A 17 30.32 -24.68 -16.78
CA ALA A 17 30.09 -25.00 -18.19
C ALA A 17 28.59 -25.25 -18.47
N GLY A 18 28.15 -24.98 -19.70
CA GLY A 18 26.75 -25.17 -20.10
C GLY A 18 25.79 -24.07 -19.62
N GLY A 19 26.28 -22.85 -19.37
CA GLY A 19 25.43 -21.69 -19.10
C GLY A 19 24.50 -21.32 -20.28
N PRO A 20 23.52 -20.42 -20.07
CA PRO A 20 22.42 -20.17 -21.02
C PRO A 20 22.83 -19.44 -22.31
N GLY A 21 24.11 -19.12 -22.50
CA GLY A 21 24.58 -18.34 -23.64
C GLY A 21 24.16 -16.86 -23.58
N ASN A 22 24.08 -16.22 -24.74
CA ASN A 22 23.75 -14.81 -24.89
C ASN A 22 22.26 -14.61 -25.22
N LEU A 23 21.73 -13.45 -24.86
CA LEU A 23 20.40 -13.02 -25.26
C LEU A 23 20.28 -12.92 -26.79
N THR A 24 19.14 -13.36 -27.31
CA THR A 24 18.77 -13.17 -28.71
C THR A 24 18.26 -11.74 -28.91
N VAL A 25 19.01 -10.91 -29.64
CA VAL A 25 18.73 -9.47 -29.76
C VAL A 25 17.29 -9.15 -30.20
N SER A 26 16.72 -9.94 -31.11
CA SER A 26 15.35 -9.73 -31.62
C SER A 26 14.24 -10.07 -30.61
N ARG A 27 14.54 -10.84 -29.55
CA ARG A 27 13.59 -11.25 -28.52
C ARG A 27 13.54 -10.30 -27.33
N VAL A 28 14.55 -9.45 -27.15
CA VAL A 28 14.65 -8.59 -25.97
C VAL A 28 13.61 -7.45 -26.02
N GLU A 29 12.74 -7.43 -25.02
CA GLU A 29 11.67 -6.46 -24.80
C GLU A 29 12.05 -5.37 -23.79
N GLY A 30 13.00 -5.65 -22.88
CA GLY A 30 13.46 -4.64 -21.92
C GLY A 30 14.34 -5.16 -20.79
N ALA A 31 14.41 -4.37 -19.71
CA ALA A 31 15.12 -4.71 -18.49
C ALA A 31 14.13 -4.87 -17.31
N VAL A 32 14.38 -5.88 -16.50
CA VAL A 32 13.62 -6.16 -15.28
C VAL A 32 14.48 -5.80 -14.08
N ILE A 33 13.86 -5.08 -13.15
CA ILE A 33 14.47 -4.66 -11.88
C ILE A 33 14.19 -5.71 -10.82
N HIS A 34 15.26 -6.11 -10.14
CA HIS A 34 15.28 -7.12 -9.08
C HIS A 34 15.84 -6.56 -7.77
N TRP A 35 15.58 -7.27 -6.68
CA TRP A 35 16.26 -7.10 -5.41
C TRP A 35 16.60 -8.47 -4.79
N PRO A 36 17.47 -8.55 -3.78
CA PRO A 36 17.86 -9.82 -3.17
C PRO A 36 16.74 -10.55 -2.43
N GLY A 37 15.75 -9.81 -1.89
CA GLY A 37 14.62 -10.40 -1.16
C GLY A 37 15.01 -11.23 0.06
N THR A 38 16.11 -10.89 0.74
CA THR A 38 16.66 -11.70 1.84
C THR A 38 15.90 -11.57 3.16
N GLY A 39 14.93 -10.65 3.25
CA GLY A 39 14.24 -10.32 4.50
C GLY A 39 15.09 -9.53 5.49
N SER A 40 16.38 -9.35 5.24
CA SER A 40 17.28 -8.60 6.11
C SER A 40 17.05 -7.09 6.02
N THR A 41 17.19 -6.38 7.13
CA THR A 41 17.26 -4.91 7.21
C THR A 41 18.69 -4.40 7.45
N LYS A 42 19.67 -5.31 7.49
CA LYS A 42 21.07 -4.96 7.78
C LYS A 42 21.70 -4.31 6.55
N VAL A 43 21.91 -3.00 6.64
CA VAL A 43 22.50 -2.16 5.60
C VAL A 43 23.81 -2.74 5.02
N ILE A 44 23.92 -2.70 3.68
CA ILE A 44 25.07 -3.16 2.91
C ILE A 44 25.55 -2.09 1.91
N HIS A 45 26.29 -1.09 2.41
CA HIS A 45 26.73 0.05 1.58
C HIS A 45 28.21 0.07 1.24
N THR A 46 29.06 -0.54 2.05
CA THR A 46 30.51 -0.53 1.77
C THR A 46 30.82 -1.46 0.60
N GLN A 47 31.83 -1.12 -0.20
CA GLN A 47 32.25 -1.93 -1.34
C GLN A 47 32.54 -3.38 -0.92
N ALA A 48 33.19 -3.57 0.23
CA ALA A 48 33.50 -4.88 0.79
C ALA A 48 32.24 -5.66 1.21
N ALA A 49 31.26 -4.99 1.83
CA ALA A 49 30.00 -5.63 2.21
C ALA A 49 29.19 -6.05 0.99
N VAL A 50 29.08 -5.19 -0.03
CA VAL A 50 28.41 -5.51 -1.29
C VAL A 50 29.11 -6.67 -1.99
N ALA A 51 30.44 -6.63 -2.12
CA ALA A 51 31.21 -7.73 -2.69
C ALA A 51 30.99 -9.06 -1.93
N SER A 52 30.91 -9.00 -0.60
CA SER A 52 30.62 -10.18 0.22
C SER A 52 29.20 -10.71 0.00
N ALA A 53 28.21 -9.83 -0.12
CA ALA A 53 26.84 -10.22 -0.40
C ALA A 53 26.70 -10.87 -1.79
N LEU A 54 27.34 -10.30 -2.81
CA LEU A 54 27.38 -10.85 -4.17
C LEU A 54 27.98 -12.26 -4.21
N ARG A 55 29.09 -12.50 -3.49
CA ARG A 55 29.66 -13.86 -3.34
C ARG A 55 28.68 -14.82 -2.70
N GLY A 56 28.07 -14.43 -1.58
CA GLY A 56 27.09 -15.28 -0.90
C GLY A 56 25.89 -15.65 -1.79
N TRP A 57 25.38 -14.69 -2.58
CA TRP A 57 24.30 -14.97 -3.54
C TRP A 57 24.76 -15.83 -4.72
N GLN A 58 26.00 -15.67 -5.18
CA GLN A 58 26.57 -16.55 -6.19
C GLN A 58 26.68 -17.99 -5.66
N ASP A 59 27.23 -18.17 -4.46
CA ASP A 59 27.38 -19.48 -3.83
C ASP A 59 26.02 -20.16 -3.64
N TYR A 60 25.02 -19.43 -3.12
CA TYR A 60 23.66 -19.96 -3.00
C TYR A 60 23.07 -20.38 -4.37
N HIS A 61 23.22 -19.57 -5.40
CA HIS A 61 22.73 -19.92 -6.74
C HIS A 61 23.46 -21.14 -7.33
N MET A 62 24.78 -21.21 -7.19
CA MET A 62 25.57 -22.27 -7.81
C MET A 62 25.51 -23.58 -7.03
N ASP A 63 25.57 -23.53 -5.70
CA ASP A 63 25.72 -24.71 -4.85
C ASP A 63 24.38 -25.22 -4.35
N SER A 64 23.45 -24.32 -3.98
CA SER A 64 22.12 -24.73 -3.51
C SER A 64 21.11 -24.91 -4.63
N ARG A 65 21.14 -24.05 -5.66
CA ARG A 65 20.21 -24.15 -6.81
C ARG A 65 20.78 -24.88 -8.02
N GLY A 66 22.07 -25.22 -8.00
CA GLY A 66 22.75 -25.90 -9.10
C GLY A 66 22.92 -25.05 -10.35
N TRP A 67 22.72 -23.73 -10.28
CA TRP A 67 22.78 -22.84 -11.44
C TRP A 67 24.22 -22.66 -11.93
N SER A 68 24.35 -22.22 -13.19
CA SER A 68 25.66 -22.01 -13.81
C SER A 68 26.42 -20.83 -13.20
N ASP A 69 25.72 -19.82 -12.70
CA ASP A 69 26.27 -18.61 -12.09
C ASP A 69 25.18 -17.85 -11.33
N ILE A 70 25.55 -16.76 -10.64
CA ILE A 70 24.60 -15.77 -10.10
C ILE A 70 23.58 -15.35 -11.17
N ALA A 71 22.29 -15.29 -10.84
CA ALA A 71 21.22 -15.21 -11.84
C ALA A 71 21.11 -13.90 -12.63
N TYR A 72 21.61 -12.79 -12.08
CA TYR A 72 21.43 -11.46 -12.64
C TYR A 72 22.60 -11.07 -13.56
N GLN A 73 22.39 -10.07 -14.42
CA GLN A 73 23.40 -9.62 -15.39
C GLN A 73 24.33 -8.56 -14.81
N VAL A 74 23.77 -7.61 -14.06
CA VAL A 74 24.46 -6.50 -13.41
C VAL A 74 23.82 -6.26 -12.06
N ALA A 75 24.62 -5.86 -11.07
CA ALA A 75 24.10 -5.28 -9.82
C ALA A 75 24.45 -3.79 -9.72
N VAL A 76 23.58 -3.00 -9.10
CA VAL A 76 23.82 -1.59 -8.78
C VAL A 76 23.62 -1.43 -7.27
N ASP A 77 24.58 -0.84 -6.57
CA ASP A 77 24.49 -0.61 -5.13
C ASP A 77 24.15 0.83 -4.75
N GLN A 78 23.93 1.04 -3.44
CA GLN A 78 23.53 2.33 -2.87
C GLN A 78 24.58 3.44 -3.05
N SER A 79 25.84 3.10 -3.32
CA SER A 79 26.88 4.07 -3.68
C SER A 79 26.93 4.36 -5.19
N GLY A 80 26.02 3.80 -5.97
CA GLY A 80 25.98 3.94 -7.43
C GLY A 80 27.05 3.12 -8.15
N ARG A 81 27.68 2.11 -7.51
CA ARG A 81 28.64 1.24 -8.20
C ARG A 81 27.87 0.19 -9.01
N ALA A 82 28.21 0.04 -10.29
CA ALA A 82 27.72 -1.04 -11.13
C ALA A 82 28.70 -2.22 -11.10
N TRP A 83 28.19 -3.42 -10.85
CA TRP A 83 28.98 -4.64 -10.70
C TRP A 83 28.66 -5.61 -11.83
N THR A 84 29.68 -6.07 -12.53
CA THR A 84 29.53 -7.13 -13.54
C THR A 84 29.19 -8.44 -12.85
N LEU A 85 28.01 -8.97 -13.15
CA LEU A 85 27.60 -10.31 -12.78
C LEU A 85 27.76 -11.23 -13.99
N ARG A 86 26.69 -11.77 -14.58
CA ARG A 86 26.80 -12.47 -15.88
C ARG A 86 27.23 -11.56 -17.03
N GLY A 87 26.97 -10.26 -16.92
CA GLY A 87 27.18 -9.27 -17.99
C GLY A 87 25.93 -9.08 -18.86
N LEU A 88 25.78 -7.89 -19.45
CA LEU A 88 24.57 -7.48 -20.19
C LEU A 88 24.24 -8.33 -21.43
N ARG A 89 25.22 -9.07 -21.96
CA ARG A 89 25.03 -9.96 -23.12
C ARG A 89 24.52 -11.34 -22.76
N THR A 90 24.91 -11.85 -21.60
CA THR A 90 24.63 -13.21 -21.17
C THR A 90 23.24 -13.29 -20.56
N GLN A 91 22.45 -14.29 -20.94
CA GLN A 91 21.07 -14.45 -20.47
C GLN A 91 21.01 -14.62 -18.93
N SER A 92 20.02 -13.98 -18.30
CA SER A 92 19.75 -14.15 -16.87
C SER A 92 19.14 -15.51 -16.53
N GLY A 93 19.09 -15.82 -15.24
CA GLY A 93 18.28 -16.90 -14.67
C GLY A 93 17.29 -16.38 -13.63
N ALA A 94 16.90 -15.11 -13.73
CA ALA A 94 16.28 -14.36 -12.64
C ALA A 94 14.78 -14.11 -12.83
N ASN A 95 14.23 -14.26 -14.04
CA ASN A 95 12.88 -13.75 -14.37
C ASN A 95 11.74 -14.80 -14.27
N GLY A 96 12.02 -15.99 -13.72
CA GLY A 96 11.05 -17.08 -13.59
C GLY A 96 11.41 -18.28 -14.47
N ASP A 97 11.24 -18.15 -15.78
CA ASP A 97 11.48 -19.24 -16.75
C ASP A 97 12.41 -18.82 -17.91
N ASN A 98 12.73 -19.76 -18.81
CA ASN A 98 13.64 -19.49 -19.91
C ASN A 98 13.09 -18.49 -20.94
N ASP A 99 11.79 -18.49 -21.20
CA ASP A 99 11.18 -17.54 -22.15
C ASP A 99 11.30 -16.11 -21.63
N VAL A 100 10.93 -15.87 -20.36
CA VAL A 100 11.02 -14.54 -19.75
C VAL A 100 12.49 -14.11 -19.59
N ASN A 101 13.41 -15.05 -19.34
CA ASN A 101 14.84 -14.76 -19.30
C ASN A 101 15.43 -14.37 -20.67
N GLU A 102 14.87 -14.84 -21.79
CA GLU A 102 15.27 -14.40 -23.13
C GLU A 102 14.66 -13.06 -23.53
N ARG A 103 13.46 -12.74 -23.02
CA ARG A 103 12.77 -11.49 -23.33
C ARG A 103 13.25 -10.30 -22.50
N TYR A 104 13.79 -10.54 -21.31
CA TYR A 104 14.17 -9.45 -20.41
C TYR A 104 15.56 -9.62 -19.82
N GLY A 105 16.34 -8.54 -19.81
CA GLY A 105 17.54 -8.43 -18.99
C GLY A 105 17.22 -8.33 -17.50
N ALA A 106 18.19 -8.62 -16.63
CA ALA A 106 17.98 -8.62 -15.18
C ALA A 106 19.03 -7.74 -14.46
N ILE A 107 18.56 -6.64 -13.86
CA ILE A 107 19.36 -5.71 -13.08
C ILE A 107 19.01 -5.90 -11.60
N LEU A 108 20.00 -6.22 -10.77
CA LEU A 108 19.86 -6.36 -9.33
C LEU A 108 20.14 -5.04 -8.62
N LEU A 109 19.16 -4.48 -7.94
CA LEU A 109 19.40 -3.40 -6.98
C LEU A 109 19.83 -4.01 -5.67
N VAL A 110 21.03 -3.67 -5.18
CA VAL A 110 21.54 -4.12 -3.89
C VAL A 110 20.84 -3.32 -2.80
N LEU A 111 19.64 -3.78 -2.43
CA LEU A 111 18.76 -3.21 -1.43
C LEU A 111 18.47 -4.22 -0.33
N VAL A 112 18.23 -3.71 0.87
CA VAL A 112 17.69 -4.47 2.00
C VAL A 112 16.20 -4.18 2.18
N THR A 113 15.51 -4.95 3.01
CA THR A 113 14.06 -4.80 3.24
C THR A 113 13.70 -3.37 3.63
N GLY A 114 12.78 -2.76 2.86
CA GLY A 114 12.28 -1.40 3.10
C GLY A 114 13.21 -0.27 2.66
N GLU A 115 14.39 -0.58 2.14
CA GLU A 115 15.38 0.43 1.77
C GLU A 115 15.01 1.17 0.47
N GLN A 116 15.09 2.50 0.49
CA GLN A 116 14.87 3.34 -0.69
C GLN A 116 16.11 3.36 -1.60
N PRO A 117 15.95 3.26 -2.94
CA PRO A 117 17.05 3.50 -3.87
C PRO A 117 17.63 4.91 -3.68
N SER A 118 18.94 5.01 -3.45
CA SER A 118 19.63 6.30 -3.38
C SER A 118 19.65 7.01 -4.74
N ALA A 119 19.89 8.32 -4.74
CA ALA A 119 20.07 9.09 -5.98
C ALA A 119 21.19 8.49 -6.86
N ALA A 120 22.31 8.08 -6.24
CA ALA A 120 23.42 7.44 -6.94
C ALA A 120 23.02 6.09 -7.57
N MET A 121 22.24 5.25 -6.85
CA MET A 121 21.71 4.00 -7.39
C MET A 121 20.78 4.26 -8.58
N LYS A 122 19.86 5.22 -8.47
CA LYS A 122 18.93 5.59 -9.55
C LYS A 122 19.69 6.07 -10.78
N ALA A 123 20.63 7.00 -10.61
CA ALA A 123 21.45 7.53 -11.70
C ALA A 123 22.25 6.44 -12.42
N THR A 124 22.92 5.56 -11.68
CA THR A 124 23.65 4.44 -12.27
C THR A 124 22.70 3.44 -12.94
N THR A 125 21.54 3.17 -12.36
CA THR A 125 20.54 2.27 -12.98
C THR A 125 20.03 2.82 -14.32
N ARG A 126 19.75 4.13 -14.41
CA ARG A 126 19.43 4.80 -15.69
C ARG A 126 20.55 4.60 -16.72
N ALA A 127 21.80 4.79 -16.30
CA ALA A 127 22.95 4.64 -17.18
C ALA A 127 23.15 3.18 -17.63
N VAL A 128 22.93 2.20 -16.74
CA VAL A 128 22.96 0.77 -17.07
C VAL A 128 21.85 0.41 -18.07
N ILE A 129 20.64 0.93 -17.90
CA ILE A 129 19.53 0.73 -18.85
C ILE A 129 19.85 1.40 -20.20
N ALA A 130 20.50 2.56 -20.20
CA ALA A 130 20.97 3.19 -21.43
C ALA A 130 22.00 2.31 -22.16
N ASP A 131 22.97 1.73 -21.44
CA ASP A 131 23.93 0.78 -22.01
C ASP A 131 23.25 -0.51 -22.50
N PHE A 132 22.23 -1.01 -21.78
CA PHE A 132 21.42 -2.15 -22.22
C PHE A 132 20.67 -1.85 -23.52
N ARG A 133 20.03 -0.68 -23.65
CA ARG A 133 19.33 -0.25 -24.87
C ARG A 133 20.27 -0.05 -26.06
N ARG A 134 21.55 0.28 -25.84
CA ARG A 134 22.56 0.29 -26.92
C ARG A 134 22.81 -1.10 -27.48
N LEU A 135 22.75 -2.13 -26.65
CA LEU A 135 22.91 -3.54 -27.07
C LEU A 135 21.60 -4.10 -27.65
N TYR A 136 20.45 -3.66 -27.14
CA TYR A 136 19.11 -4.13 -27.50
C TYR A 136 18.18 -2.95 -27.76
N PRO A 137 18.23 -2.32 -28.95
CA PRO A 137 17.48 -1.08 -29.22
C PRO A 137 15.96 -1.21 -29.14
N ARG A 138 15.42 -2.43 -29.35
CA ARG A 138 13.99 -2.73 -29.21
C ARG A 138 13.57 -2.96 -27.75
N GLY A 139 14.55 -3.20 -26.86
CA GLY A 139 14.34 -3.52 -25.46
C GLY A 139 14.10 -2.27 -24.62
N THR A 140 12.96 -1.60 -24.81
CA THR A 140 12.68 -0.32 -24.15
C THR A 140 11.94 -0.46 -22.82
N ALA A 141 11.31 -1.60 -22.54
CA ALA A 141 10.53 -1.78 -21.32
C ALA A 141 11.41 -1.73 -20.06
N ILE A 142 10.87 -1.16 -18.98
CA ILE A 142 11.43 -1.23 -17.64
C ILE A 142 10.31 -1.77 -16.76
N ARG A 143 10.50 -2.96 -16.18
CA ARG A 143 9.44 -3.66 -15.43
C ARG A 143 9.94 -4.12 -14.06
N PRO A 144 9.09 -4.13 -13.02
CA PRO A 144 9.40 -4.91 -11.82
C PRO A 144 9.31 -6.40 -12.13
N HIS A 145 10.08 -7.23 -11.43
CA HIS A 145 10.00 -8.69 -11.59
C HIS A 145 8.57 -9.23 -11.37
N SER A 146 7.84 -8.68 -10.39
CA SER A 146 6.44 -9.01 -10.12
C SER A 146 5.48 -8.80 -11.29
N ALA A 147 5.85 -8.04 -12.32
CA ALA A 147 5.00 -7.80 -13.49
C ALA A 147 5.27 -8.73 -14.68
N VAL A 148 6.38 -9.47 -14.68
CA VAL A 148 6.77 -10.36 -15.79
C VAL A 148 6.81 -11.83 -15.39
N ARG A 149 6.99 -12.11 -14.10
CA ARG A 149 7.08 -13.47 -13.60
C ARG A 149 5.71 -14.17 -13.64
N PRO A 150 5.63 -15.44 -14.09
CA PRO A 150 4.38 -16.20 -14.05
C PRO A 150 3.82 -16.41 -12.64
N GLU A 151 4.68 -16.70 -11.65
CA GLU A 151 4.22 -16.88 -10.27
C GLU A 151 4.41 -15.63 -9.39
N PRO A 152 3.52 -15.40 -8.41
CA PRO A 152 3.59 -14.23 -7.53
C PRO A 152 4.94 -14.06 -6.85
N THR A 153 5.40 -12.82 -6.75
CA THR A 153 6.63 -12.46 -6.06
C THR A 153 6.58 -11.02 -5.57
N ASP A 154 7.17 -10.77 -4.40
CA ASP A 154 7.34 -9.42 -3.87
C ASP A 154 8.53 -8.69 -4.50
N CYS A 155 9.31 -9.31 -5.39
CA CYS A 155 10.43 -8.68 -6.08
C CYS A 155 9.95 -7.55 -7.02
N PRO A 156 10.58 -6.36 -7.06
CA PRO A 156 11.82 -5.93 -6.39
C PRO A 156 11.63 -5.22 -5.03
N GLY A 157 10.49 -5.40 -4.37
CA GLY A 157 10.11 -4.66 -3.16
C GLY A 157 9.39 -3.36 -3.48
N ASP A 158 8.62 -2.85 -2.51
CA ASP A 158 7.80 -1.63 -2.68
C ASP A 158 8.63 -0.40 -3.05
N PRO A 159 9.80 -0.13 -2.44
CA PRO A 159 10.60 1.05 -2.80
C PRO A 159 11.01 1.06 -4.28
N ALA A 160 11.49 -0.07 -4.80
CA ALA A 160 11.92 -0.18 -6.20
C ALA A 160 10.73 -0.19 -7.17
N ARG A 161 9.59 -0.80 -6.80
CA ARG A 161 8.35 -0.67 -7.59
C ARG A 161 7.89 0.78 -7.70
N ALA A 162 7.92 1.52 -6.60
CA ALA A 162 7.54 2.92 -6.58
C ALA A 162 8.47 3.78 -7.44
N ALA A 163 9.78 3.51 -7.40
CA ALA A 163 10.77 4.16 -8.29
C ALA A 163 10.51 3.89 -9.77
N ILE A 164 10.15 2.64 -10.14
CA ILE A 164 9.75 2.30 -11.52
C ILE A 164 8.48 3.05 -11.93
N ALA A 165 7.47 3.08 -11.06
CA ALA A 165 6.20 3.75 -11.33
C ALA A 165 6.37 5.27 -11.55
N ARG A 166 7.31 5.89 -10.84
CA ARG A 166 7.69 7.30 -11.02
C ARG A 166 8.64 7.56 -12.20
N GLY A 167 9.07 6.52 -12.91
CA GLY A 167 9.97 6.67 -14.06
C GLY A 167 11.44 6.93 -13.70
N GLU A 168 11.83 6.84 -12.43
CA GLU A 168 13.15 7.27 -11.92
C GLU A 168 14.33 6.46 -12.50
N PHE A 169 14.07 5.28 -13.07
CA PHE A 169 15.05 4.44 -13.76
C PHE A 169 15.05 4.62 -15.29
N THR A 170 14.19 5.48 -15.83
CA THR A 170 14.14 5.76 -17.27
C THR A 170 15.36 6.58 -17.70
N PRO A 171 16.13 6.16 -18.70
CA PRO A 171 17.19 7.00 -19.27
C PRO A 171 16.64 8.36 -19.70
N GLY A 172 17.27 9.44 -19.25
CA GLY A 172 16.83 10.81 -19.53
C GLY A 172 15.95 11.46 -18.45
N HIS A 173 15.52 10.70 -17.43
CA HIS A 173 14.88 11.28 -16.23
C HIS A 173 15.84 12.26 -15.55
N SER A 174 15.40 13.51 -15.39
CA SER A 174 16.15 14.54 -14.66
C SER A 174 15.69 14.57 -13.20
N GLU A 175 16.59 14.89 -12.27
CA GLU A 175 16.20 15.13 -10.88
C GLU A 175 15.36 16.40 -10.74
N ASP A 176 15.40 17.30 -11.74
CA ASP A 176 14.51 18.45 -11.85
C ASP A 176 13.04 18.04 -12.12
N ASP A 177 12.82 16.81 -12.61
CA ASP A 177 11.47 16.22 -12.74
C ASP A 177 10.93 15.70 -11.40
N ASP A 178 11.79 15.57 -10.37
CA ASP A 178 11.36 15.22 -9.03
C ASP A 178 10.84 16.49 -8.32
N MET A 179 9.71 16.39 -7.60
CA MET A 179 9.21 17.52 -6.80
C MET A 179 10.31 17.99 -5.84
N THR A 180 10.64 19.28 -5.88
CA THR A 180 11.63 19.88 -4.98
C THR A 180 11.25 19.63 -3.51
N PRO A 181 12.21 19.68 -2.56
CA PRO A 181 11.89 19.57 -1.13
C PRO A 181 10.80 20.54 -0.68
N ALA A 182 10.75 21.75 -1.28
CA ALA A 182 9.71 22.73 -1.02
C ALA A 182 8.33 22.25 -1.53
N GLN A 183 8.25 21.77 -2.78
CA GLN A 183 7.00 21.21 -3.34
C GLN A 183 6.55 19.95 -2.60
N MET A 184 7.47 19.10 -2.16
CA MET A 184 7.16 17.94 -1.33
C MET A 184 6.67 18.34 0.07
N GLN A 185 7.21 19.42 0.63
CA GLN A 185 6.74 19.96 1.91
C GLN A 185 5.35 20.59 1.74
N GLU A 186 5.11 21.31 0.66
CA GLU A 186 3.80 21.88 0.31
C GLU A 186 2.76 20.77 0.10
N LEU A 187 3.10 19.70 -0.61
CA LEU A 187 2.24 18.53 -0.76
C LEU A 187 1.94 17.84 0.58
N LYS A 188 2.94 17.71 1.45
CA LYS A 188 2.73 17.18 2.82
C LYS A 188 1.79 18.08 3.61
N ASN A 189 2.02 19.39 3.58
CA ASN A 189 1.17 20.38 4.26
C ASN A 189 -0.27 20.30 3.74
N PHE A 190 -0.46 20.15 2.42
CA PHE A 190 -1.78 19.99 1.81
C PHE A 190 -2.48 18.70 2.29
N ILE A 191 -1.77 17.56 2.25
CA ILE A 191 -2.30 16.27 2.73
C ILE A 191 -2.65 16.36 4.22
N GLU A 192 -1.80 16.98 5.03
CA GLU A 192 -2.00 17.14 6.46
C GLU A 192 -3.18 18.07 6.76
N ALA A 193 -3.26 19.23 6.11
CA ALA A 193 -4.37 20.17 6.24
C ALA A 193 -5.70 19.52 5.85
N ARG A 194 -5.73 18.77 4.75
CA ARG A 194 -6.92 18.02 4.32
C ARG A 194 -7.30 16.92 5.31
N SER A 195 -6.32 16.20 5.85
CA SER A 195 -6.55 15.15 6.86
C SER A 195 -7.08 15.73 8.17
N GLN A 196 -6.54 16.88 8.61
CA GLN A 196 -7.01 17.59 9.80
C GLN A 196 -8.41 18.16 9.61
N ALA A 197 -8.69 18.77 8.46
CA ALA A 197 -10.03 19.24 8.11
C ALA A 197 -11.05 18.10 8.11
N TYR A 198 -10.66 16.94 7.57
CA TYR A 198 -11.49 15.74 7.62
C TYR A 198 -11.75 15.27 9.05
N ALA A 199 -10.72 15.15 9.87
CA ALA A 199 -10.87 14.74 11.27
C ALA A 199 -11.78 15.69 12.07
N LEU A 200 -11.64 17.00 11.86
CA LEU A 200 -12.47 18.02 12.50
C LEU A 200 -13.93 17.97 12.02
N TRP A 201 -14.16 17.77 10.72
CA TRP A 201 -15.50 17.60 10.17
C TRP A 201 -16.18 16.37 10.75
N VAL A 202 -15.50 15.21 10.75
CA VAL A 202 -16.00 13.96 11.35
C VAL A 202 -16.35 14.18 12.83
N HIS A 203 -15.47 14.81 13.60
CA HIS A 203 -15.70 15.08 15.02
C HIS A 203 -16.88 16.05 15.26
N LYS A 204 -17.09 17.03 14.38
CA LYS A 204 -18.22 17.96 14.48
C LYS A 204 -19.53 17.25 14.14
N GLN A 205 -19.54 16.41 13.12
CA GLN A 205 -20.71 15.65 12.72
C GLN A 205 -21.11 14.63 13.80
N LEU A 206 -20.16 13.81 14.26
CA LEU A 206 -20.39 12.86 15.37
C LEU A 206 -20.94 13.52 16.63
N ARG A 207 -20.45 14.72 17.00
CA ARG A 207 -21.00 15.46 18.16
C ARG A 207 -22.43 15.94 17.97
N ARG A 208 -22.78 16.39 16.76
CA ARG A 208 -24.14 16.82 16.43
C ARG A 208 -25.09 15.63 16.50
N ASP A 209 -24.70 14.53 15.88
CA ASP A 209 -25.50 13.30 15.82
C ASP A 209 -25.71 12.72 17.23
N LEU A 210 -24.64 12.66 18.04
CA LEU A 210 -24.75 12.22 19.43
C LEU A 210 -25.68 13.12 20.25
N THR A 211 -25.63 14.44 20.06
CA THR A 211 -26.53 15.38 20.74
C THR A 211 -27.98 15.16 20.32
N ALA A 212 -28.23 14.91 19.04
CA ALA A 212 -29.56 14.62 18.52
C ALA A 212 -30.11 13.30 19.10
N VAL A 213 -29.29 12.24 19.13
CA VAL A 213 -29.64 10.95 19.71
C VAL A 213 -29.97 11.07 21.19
N VAL A 214 -29.12 11.75 21.98
CA VAL A 214 -29.37 11.95 23.42
C VAL A 214 -30.67 12.72 23.66
N LYS A 215 -30.97 13.74 22.85
CA LYS A 215 -32.23 14.49 22.96
C LYS A 215 -33.45 13.64 22.59
N ALA A 216 -33.37 12.86 21.51
CA ALA A 216 -34.43 11.95 21.10
C ALA A 216 -34.71 10.91 22.18
N TYR A 217 -33.67 10.28 22.71
CA TYR A 217 -33.75 9.30 23.79
C TYR A 217 -34.33 9.90 25.09
N ALA A 218 -33.90 11.11 25.47
CA ALA A 218 -34.44 11.80 26.64
C ALA A 218 -35.92 12.20 26.48
N LEU A 219 -36.36 12.51 25.25
CA LEU A 219 -37.77 12.78 24.97
C LEU A 219 -38.59 11.49 25.02
N ASP A 220 -38.05 10.39 24.49
CA ASP A 220 -38.69 9.08 24.50
C ASP A 220 -38.93 8.58 25.92
N ILE A 221 -37.93 8.66 26.80
CA ILE A 221 -38.09 8.35 28.23
C ILE A 221 -39.24 9.14 28.87
N LYS A 222 -39.33 10.45 28.62
CA LYS A 222 -40.41 11.29 29.16
C LYS A 222 -41.79 10.93 28.58
N ASN A 223 -41.85 10.45 27.35
CA ASN A 223 -43.09 9.97 26.75
C ASN A 223 -43.53 8.68 27.42
N TYR A 224 -42.59 7.75 27.60
CA TYR A 224 -42.82 6.48 28.29
C TYR A 224 -43.30 6.71 29.73
N GLU A 225 -42.64 7.56 30.52
CA GLU A 225 -43.05 7.91 31.89
C GLU A 225 -44.49 8.49 31.93
N ARG A 226 -44.84 9.38 30.99
CA ARG A 226 -46.21 9.92 30.90
C ARG A 226 -47.25 8.87 30.58
N GLN A 227 -46.93 7.91 29.71
CA GLN A 227 -47.83 6.81 29.38
C GLN A 227 -48.04 5.89 30.59
N THR A 228 -46.97 5.58 31.34
CA THR A 228 -47.08 4.76 32.55
C THR A 228 -47.88 5.46 33.65
N ASP A 229 -47.62 6.75 33.89
CA ASP A 229 -48.37 7.54 34.88
C ASP A 229 -49.87 7.63 34.53
N ALA A 230 -50.19 7.80 33.25
CA ALA A 230 -51.56 7.83 32.76
C ALA A 230 -52.24 6.45 32.93
N ALA A 231 -51.52 5.36 32.66
CA ALA A 231 -52.02 4.01 32.87
C ALA A 231 -52.27 3.72 34.36
N ASP A 232 -51.36 4.12 35.24
CA ASP A 232 -51.51 3.95 36.69
C ASP A 232 -52.65 4.81 37.27
N ALA A 233 -52.80 6.04 36.80
CA ALA A 233 -53.94 6.90 37.16
C ALA A 233 -55.28 6.29 36.71
N ALA A 234 -55.34 5.70 35.52
CA ALA A 234 -56.51 5.00 35.02
C ALA A 234 -56.86 3.76 35.88
N ARG A 235 -55.85 2.94 36.23
CA ARG A 235 -56.03 1.80 37.15
C ARG A 235 -56.53 2.25 38.52
N ALA A 236 -55.97 3.33 39.07
CA ALA A 236 -56.40 3.88 40.35
C ALA A 236 -57.85 4.38 40.30
N ALA A 237 -58.23 5.09 39.24
CA ALA A 237 -59.60 5.55 39.02
C ALA A 237 -60.60 4.38 38.90
N ALA A 238 -60.23 3.31 38.18
CA ALA A 238 -61.04 2.10 38.07
C ALA A 238 -61.22 1.39 39.42
N ALA A 239 -60.17 1.30 40.24
CA ALA A 239 -60.25 0.73 41.58
C ALA A 239 -61.15 1.53 42.52
N VAL A 240 -61.07 2.87 42.47
CA VAL A 240 -61.96 3.77 43.23
C VAL A 240 -63.42 3.60 42.77
N TRP A 241 -63.67 3.55 41.46
CA TRP A 241 -65.01 3.33 40.92
C TRP A 241 -65.60 1.96 41.34
N ALA A 242 -64.80 0.89 41.30
CA ALA A 242 -65.21 -0.46 41.66
C ALA A 242 -65.61 -0.60 43.14
N THR A 243 -65.09 0.28 44.00
CA THR A 243 -65.37 0.28 45.45
C THR A 243 -66.41 1.32 45.88
N ALA A 244 -66.91 2.13 44.94
CA ALA A 244 -67.92 3.14 45.21
C ALA A 244 -69.34 2.54 45.42
N PRO A 245 -70.21 3.18 46.23
CA PRO A 245 -71.61 2.77 46.35
C PRO A 245 -72.35 2.82 45.01
N LYS A 246 -73.25 1.86 44.75
CA LYS A 246 -74.01 1.76 43.48
C LYS A 246 -74.75 3.05 43.08
N SER A 247 -75.14 3.89 44.04
CA SER A 247 -75.80 5.17 43.79
C SER A 247 -74.90 6.24 43.15
N LEU A 248 -73.59 6.02 43.13
CA LEU A 248 -72.58 6.93 42.58
C LEU A 248 -71.89 6.37 41.32
N GLN A 249 -72.22 5.15 40.91
CA GLN A 249 -71.73 4.55 39.67
C GLN A 249 -72.64 4.97 38.51
N VAL A 250 -72.13 5.78 37.58
CA VAL A 250 -72.83 6.18 36.34
C VAL A 250 -72.59 5.12 35.27
N ASP A 251 -73.58 4.84 34.41
CA ASP A 251 -73.50 3.78 33.39
C ASP A 251 -72.37 4.01 32.38
N GLY A 252 -71.38 3.11 32.42
CA GLY A 252 -70.19 3.06 31.57
C GLY A 252 -69.11 2.24 32.25
N ASP A 253 -68.72 1.11 31.66
CA ASP A 253 -67.72 0.19 32.23
C ASP A 253 -66.30 0.80 32.13
N PRO A 254 -65.62 1.12 33.24
CA PRO A 254 -64.29 1.70 33.22
C PRO A 254 -63.16 0.66 33.23
N THR A 255 -63.47 -0.64 33.06
CA THR A 255 -62.50 -1.74 33.21
C THR A 255 -61.62 -2.03 31.99
N GLN A 256 -61.69 -1.23 30.91
CA GLN A 256 -60.67 -1.34 29.85
C GLN A 256 -59.34 -0.77 30.34
N GLU A 257 -58.41 -1.67 30.68
CA GLU A 257 -57.00 -1.31 30.85
C GLU A 257 -56.53 -0.63 29.55
N PRO A 258 -55.87 0.55 29.62
CA PRO A 258 -55.29 1.14 28.42
C PRO A 258 -54.27 0.14 27.84
N PRO A 259 -54.23 -0.04 26.50
CA PRO A 259 -53.27 -0.93 25.88
C PRO A 259 -51.86 -0.56 26.33
N GLY A 260 -51.05 -1.56 26.67
CA GLY A 260 -49.63 -1.36 26.99
C GLY A 260 -48.88 -0.74 25.80
N PRO A 261 -47.67 -0.18 26.03
CA PRO A 261 -46.89 0.43 24.96
C PRO A 261 -46.61 -0.60 23.84
N ASP A 262 -46.94 -0.25 22.60
CA ASP A 262 -46.74 -1.07 21.42
C ASP A 262 -45.45 -0.64 20.68
N PRO A 263 -44.39 -1.46 20.74
CA PRO A 263 -43.08 -1.13 20.16
C PRO A 263 -43.08 -1.03 18.62
N THR A 264 -44.21 -1.32 17.94
CA THR A 264 -44.37 -1.12 16.49
C THR A 264 -45.02 0.21 16.12
N THR A 265 -45.54 0.96 17.11
CA THR A 265 -46.13 2.29 16.93
C THR A 265 -45.31 3.41 17.57
N ASP A 266 -44.36 3.07 18.44
CA ASP A 266 -43.40 4.04 18.98
C ASP A 266 -42.44 4.50 17.87
N PRO A 267 -42.26 5.82 17.67
CA PRO A 267 -41.53 6.33 16.53
C PRO A 267 -40.06 5.94 16.62
N GLU A 268 -39.53 5.30 15.57
CA GLU A 268 -38.08 5.20 15.41
C GLU A 268 -37.45 6.59 15.52
N PRO A 269 -36.33 6.75 16.26
CA PRO A 269 -35.69 8.03 16.40
C PRO A 269 -35.28 8.52 15.00
N ASN A 270 -35.88 9.65 14.58
CA ASN A 270 -35.55 10.29 13.32
C ASN A 270 -34.10 10.81 13.37
N LEU A 271 -33.16 10.03 12.84
CA LEU A 271 -31.76 10.40 12.75
C LEU A 271 -31.56 11.39 11.59
N PRO A 272 -30.80 12.47 11.79
CA PRO A 272 -30.53 13.43 10.73
C PRO A 272 -29.69 12.80 9.60
N ASP A 273 -29.96 13.20 8.37
CA ASP A 273 -29.11 12.90 7.21
C ASP A 273 -27.72 13.54 7.36
N LEU A 274 -26.68 12.86 6.90
CA LEU A 274 -25.30 13.36 6.96
C LEU A 274 -25.07 14.43 5.89
N ASP A 275 -24.54 15.58 6.31
CA ASP A 275 -24.13 16.66 5.40
C ASP A 275 -23.06 16.15 4.40
N PRO A 276 -23.02 16.67 3.15
CA PRO A 276 -21.97 16.34 2.19
C PRO A 276 -20.61 16.92 2.60
N PHE A 277 -19.55 16.30 2.08
CA PHE A 277 -18.16 16.66 2.39
C PHE A 277 -17.81 18.10 1.98
N PRO A 278 -17.11 18.87 2.84
CA PRO A 278 -16.58 20.17 2.45
C PRO A 278 -15.37 20.04 1.51
N THR A 279 -15.27 20.93 0.53
CA THR A 279 -14.10 21.06 -0.35
C THR A 279 -12.98 21.81 0.35
N VAL A 280 -11.72 21.43 0.09
CA VAL A 280 -10.55 22.16 0.58
C VAL A 280 -10.27 23.32 -0.37
N ASP A 281 -10.15 24.55 0.13
CA ASP A 281 -9.79 25.71 -0.68
C ASP A 281 -8.30 25.65 -1.06
N ASP A 282 -8.00 25.76 -2.35
CA ASP A 282 -6.65 25.66 -2.94
C ASP A 282 -5.74 26.89 -2.65
N LYS A 283 -6.02 27.68 -1.60
CA LYS A 283 -5.33 28.96 -1.32
C LYS A 283 -4.64 29.06 0.05
N ALA A 284 -4.39 27.94 0.72
CA ALA A 284 -3.62 27.91 1.97
C ALA A 284 -2.12 27.70 1.70
#